data_AF-A0A3C0C8B8-F1
#
_entry.id   AF-A0A3C0C8B8-F1
#
_cell.length_a   1.000
_cell.length_b   1.000
_cell.length_c   1.000
_cell.angle_alpha   90.00
_cell.angle_beta   90.00
_cell.angle_gamma   90.00
#
_symmetry.space_group_name_H-M   'P 1'
#
loop_
_entity.id
_entity.type
_entity.pdbx_description
1 polymer ?
#
loop_
_entity_poly.entity_id
_entity_poly.type
_entity_poly.pdbx_seq_one_letter_code
_entity_poly.pdbx_strand_id
1 'polypeptide(L)'
;MEIFFGWLLFVLELLTVAVLFALPLFFVAVSTLMHEGKKQDAEIESEAIGDGKLYAVRLFSELEQRRDYMKDVIEKAVVCSKEDLNDDKKGKNKPKKKLKKKELKKQRIDAEKLRQEKIKHLREEGKFCPESLYVIDFDGNVKASETEHVSYEIDALLEVAGKNDEVVIRLDSPGGMVNAYGLGSSQLMRLKQKGIKLTVCVDEVAASGGYLMASVADKIVAAPFAYIGSIGVVMSLPNFNKVLKKHDIDYEQLTAGRYKRT
;
A
#
# COMPACT_ATOMS: atom_id res chain seq x y z
N MET A 1 57.16 -32.88 -31.64
CA MET A 1 56.95 -31.75 -30.71
C MET A 1 55.60 -31.06 -30.94
N GLU A 2 55.08 -30.98 -32.18
CA GLU A 2 53.84 -30.25 -32.48
C GLU A 2 52.53 -30.93 -32.02
N ILE A 3 52.45 -32.27 -32.05
CA ILE A 3 51.23 -33.00 -31.63
C ILE A 3 50.97 -32.82 -30.12
N PHE A 4 52.04 -32.82 -29.31
CA PHE A 4 51.92 -32.67 -27.85
C PHE A 4 51.46 -31.24 -27.48
N PHE A 5 51.88 -30.25 -28.25
CA PHE A 5 51.49 -28.85 -28.04
C PHE A 5 50.01 -28.62 -28.39
N GLY A 6 49.50 -29.26 -29.46
CA GLY A 6 48.07 -29.20 -29.80
C GLY A 6 47.18 -29.84 -28.74
N TRP A 7 47.57 -30.98 -28.19
CA TRP A 7 46.85 -31.63 -27.09
C TRP A 7 46.88 -30.80 -25.81
N LEU A 8 48.01 -30.17 -25.49
CA LEU A 8 48.13 -29.28 -24.34
C LEU A 8 47.20 -28.07 -24.47
N LEU A 9 47.14 -27.45 -25.66
CA LEU A 9 46.29 -26.30 -25.93
C LEU A 9 44.80 -26.66 -25.83
N PHE A 10 44.41 -27.82 -26.37
CA PHE A 10 43.05 -28.35 -26.29
C PHE A 10 42.60 -28.59 -24.84
N VAL A 11 43.47 -29.18 -24.00
CA VAL A 11 43.17 -29.40 -22.57
C VAL A 11 43.04 -28.06 -21.84
N LEU A 12 43.85 -27.06 -22.19
CA LEU A 12 43.80 -25.74 -21.60
C LEU A 12 42.49 -25.00 -21.97
N GLU A 13 42.06 -25.08 -23.22
CA GLU A 13 40.77 -24.53 -23.67
C GLU A 13 39.57 -25.22 -23.01
N LEU A 14 39.64 -26.54 -22.83
CA LEU A 14 38.56 -27.28 -22.19
C LEU A 14 38.44 -26.92 -20.69
N LEU A 15 39.57 -26.65 -20.03
CA LEU A 15 39.61 -26.15 -18.66
C LEU A 15 39.08 -24.71 -18.54
N THR A 16 39.43 -23.82 -19.46
CA THR A 16 38.94 -22.43 -19.42
C THR A 16 37.43 -22.37 -19.62
N VAL A 17 36.88 -23.18 -20.53
CA VAL A 17 35.42 -23.29 -20.73
C VAL A 17 34.75 -23.86 -19.48
N ALA A 18 35.31 -24.90 -18.86
CA ALA A 18 34.74 -25.48 -17.64
C ALA A 18 34.69 -24.48 -16.46
N VAL A 19 35.76 -23.70 -16.26
CA VAL A 19 35.81 -22.65 -15.21
C VAL A 19 34.79 -21.53 -15.48
N LEU A 20 34.60 -21.15 -16.75
CA LEU A 20 33.66 -20.11 -17.15
C LEU A 20 32.20 -20.48 -16.83
N PHE A 21 31.84 -21.77 -16.91
CA PHE A 21 30.50 -22.25 -16.55
C PHE A 21 30.36 -22.62 -15.06
N ALA A 22 31.43 -23.06 -14.40
CA ALA A 22 31.38 -23.46 -12.98
C ALA A 22 31.30 -22.26 -12.03
N LEU A 23 31.97 -21.14 -12.33
CA LEU A 23 31.99 -19.95 -11.47
C LEU A 23 30.60 -19.29 -11.28
N PRO A 24 29.79 -19.07 -12.33
CA PRO A 24 28.44 -18.52 -12.17
C PRO A 24 27.52 -19.46 -11.38
N LEU A 25 27.59 -20.77 -11.64
CA LEU A 25 26.79 -21.77 -10.93
C LEU A 25 27.14 -21.84 -9.44
N PHE A 26 28.43 -21.74 -9.12
CA PHE A 26 28.89 -21.66 -7.73
C PHE A 26 28.39 -20.38 -7.05
N PHE A 27 28.42 -19.24 -7.75
CA PHE A 27 27.94 -17.97 -7.19
C PHE A 27 26.43 -17.98 -6.93
N VAL A 28 25.64 -18.58 -7.82
CA VAL A 28 24.20 -18.78 -7.62
C VAL A 28 23.93 -19.71 -6.44
N ALA A 29 24.65 -20.83 -6.34
CA ALA A 29 24.49 -21.78 -5.24
C ALA A 29 24.85 -21.18 -3.87
N VAL A 30 25.94 -20.40 -3.81
CA VAL A 30 26.33 -19.67 -2.60
C VAL A 30 25.31 -18.58 -2.27
N SER A 31 24.78 -17.86 -3.26
CA SER A 31 23.72 -16.87 -3.05
C SER A 31 22.44 -17.50 -2.49
N THR A 32 22.05 -18.68 -2.97
CA THR A 32 20.87 -19.40 -2.44
C THR A 32 21.09 -19.90 -1.01
N LEU A 33 22.27 -20.45 -0.71
CA LEU A 33 22.61 -20.93 0.64
C LEU A 33 22.75 -19.78 1.65
N MET A 34 23.28 -18.64 1.24
CA MET A 34 23.35 -17.43 2.07
C MET A 34 21.98 -16.79 2.31
N HIS A 35 20.97 -17.09 1.49
CA HIS A 35 19.60 -16.61 1.68
C HIS A 35 18.78 -17.49 2.64
N GLU A 36 19.05 -18.81 2.70
CA GLU A 36 18.37 -19.72 3.62
C GLU A 36 18.76 -19.51 5.10
N GLY A 37 19.93 -18.90 5.37
CA GLY A 37 20.45 -18.70 6.73
C GLY A 37 19.96 -17.46 7.49
N LYS A 38 19.14 -16.57 6.90
CA LYS A 38 18.65 -15.35 7.56
C LYS A 38 17.12 -15.32 7.67
N LYS A 39 16.55 -16.29 8.39
CA LYS A 39 15.34 -16.04 9.19
C LYS A 39 15.77 -15.41 10.51
N GLN A 40 16.16 -14.15 10.45
CA GLN A 40 16.18 -13.29 11.63
C GLN A 40 14.96 -12.38 11.54
N ASP A 41 14.13 -12.44 12.56
CA ASP A 41 13.14 -11.42 12.87
C ASP A 41 13.90 -10.11 13.11
N ALA A 42 14.16 -9.40 12.02
CA ALA A 42 14.86 -8.13 12.03
C ALA A 42 13.84 -7.05 12.41
N GLU A 43 13.83 -6.68 13.68
CA GLU A 43 13.45 -5.34 14.12
C GLU A 43 14.47 -4.39 13.48
N ILE A 44 14.13 -3.81 12.34
CA ILE A 44 15.01 -2.86 11.63
C ILE A 44 14.87 -1.52 12.35
N GLU A 45 15.74 -1.26 13.33
CA GLU A 45 16.05 0.12 13.73
C GLU A 45 16.79 0.79 12.58
N SER A 46 16.08 1.60 11.78
CA SER A 46 16.72 2.49 10.82
C SER A 46 17.20 3.75 11.54
N GLU A 47 18.51 4.03 11.46
CA GLU A 47 19.12 5.27 11.96
C GLU A 47 18.42 6.51 11.39
N ALA A 48 18.09 7.44 12.29
CA ALA A 48 17.28 8.62 12.02
C ALA A 48 18.10 9.77 11.40
N ILE A 49 17.51 10.44 10.41
CA ILE A 49 17.85 11.82 10.04
C ILE A 49 16.74 12.70 10.65
N GLY A 50 16.98 13.24 11.85
CA GLY A 50 16.07 14.15 12.59
C GLY A 50 15.29 13.51 13.76
N ASP A 51 14.62 14.35 14.57
CA ASP A 51 13.90 13.98 15.82
C ASP A 51 12.72 12.97 15.65
N GLY A 52 12.46 12.48 14.44
CA GLY A 52 11.44 11.48 14.16
C GLY A 52 12.03 10.07 14.08
N LYS A 53 11.66 9.19 15.01
CA LYS A 53 11.96 7.75 14.91
C LYS A 53 10.91 7.05 14.06
N LEU A 54 11.32 6.41 12.97
CA LEU A 54 10.47 5.53 12.16
C LEU A 54 10.62 4.09 12.67
N TYR A 55 9.50 3.43 12.93
CA TYR A 55 9.46 2.02 13.32
C TYR A 55 8.74 1.23 12.24
N ALA A 56 9.45 0.32 11.57
CA ALA A 56 8.86 -0.61 10.62
C ALA A 56 8.43 -1.88 11.36
N VAL A 57 7.14 -2.03 11.62
CA VAL A 57 6.58 -3.24 12.26
C VAL A 57 6.05 -4.18 11.19
N ARG A 58 6.63 -5.38 11.10
CA ARG A 58 6.17 -6.41 10.17
C ARG A 58 4.89 -7.06 10.70
N LEU A 59 3.72 -6.63 10.19
CA LEU A 59 2.39 -7.12 10.58
C LEU A 59 2.04 -8.56 10.12
N PHE A 60 2.99 -9.27 9.50
CA PHE A 60 2.71 -10.52 8.76
C PHE A 60 2.24 -11.67 9.66
N SER A 61 2.75 -11.75 10.91
CA SER A 61 2.35 -12.79 11.87
C SER A 61 0.88 -12.69 12.29
N GLU A 62 0.32 -11.48 12.33
CA GLU A 62 -1.10 -11.28 12.66
C GLU A 62 -2.02 -11.46 11.43
N LEU A 63 -1.50 -11.20 10.22
CA LEU A 63 -2.22 -11.47 8.97
C LEU A 63 -2.38 -12.97 8.71
N GLU A 64 -1.39 -13.82 9.04
CA GLU A 64 -1.53 -15.27 8.93
C GLU A 64 -2.63 -15.81 9.84
N GLN A 65 -2.69 -15.36 11.09
CA GLN A 65 -3.76 -15.71 12.02
C GLN A 65 -5.14 -15.26 11.53
N ARG A 66 -5.25 -14.02 11.00
CA ARG A 66 -6.51 -13.50 10.45
C ARG A 66 -6.93 -14.22 9.18
N ARG A 67 -5.99 -14.56 8.29
CA ARG A 67 -6.24 -15.33 7.07
C ARG A 67 -6.75 -16.71 7.41
N ASP A 68 -6.15 -17.38 8.38
CA ASP A 68 -6.54 -18.73 8.79
C ASP A 68 -7.92 -18.72 9.47
N TYR A 69 -8.21 -17.68 10.27
CA TYR A 69 -9.56 -17.43 10.80
C TYR A 69 -10.59 -17.14 9.69
N MET A 70 -10.26 -16.32 8.70
CA MET A 70 -11.15 -16.02 7.57
C MET A 70 -11.42 -17.26 6.71
N LYS A 71 -10.41 -18.10 6.49
CA LYS A 71 -10.57 -19.39 5.79
C LYS A 71 -11.53 -20.29 6.55
N ASP A 72 -11.39 -20.43 7.87
CA ASP A 72 -12.28 -21.23 8.71
C ASP A 72 -13.74 -20.72 8.67
N VAL A 73 -13.95 -19.40 8.70
CA VAL A 73 -15.29 -18.81 8.58
C VAL A 73 -15.90 -19.03 7.19
N ILE A 74 -15.12 -18.89 6.13
CA ILE A 74 -15.57 -19.11 4.75
C ILE A 74 -15.88 -20.59 4.53
N GLU A 75 -15.04 -21.51 4.99
CA GLU A 75 -15.29 -22.95 4.91
C GLU A 75 -16.57 -23.32 5.66
N LYS A 76 -16.77 -22.81 6.89
CA LYS A 76 -18.01 -23.02 7.64
C LYS A 76 -19.24 -22.47 6.92
N ALA A 77 -19.14 -21.29 6.29
CA ALA A 77 -20.24 -20.71 5.52
C ALA A 77 -20.55 -21.51 4.23
N VAL A 78 -19.53 -22.06 3.58
CA VAL A 78 -19.68 -22.89 2.38
C VAL A 78 -20.28 -24.26 2.72
N VAL A 79 -19.91 -24.87 3.85
CA VAL A 79 -20.50 -26.13 4.34
C VAL A 79 -22.00 -25.97 4.60
N CYS A 80 -22.41 -24.89 5.28
CA CYS A 80 -23.83 -24.56 5.47
C CYS A 80 -24.61 -24.42 4.14
N SER A 81 -23.96 -23.93 3.08
CA SER A 81 -24.60 -23.74 1.77
C SER A 81 -24.80 -25.04 0.97
N LYS A 82 -23.97 -26.07 1.19
CA LYS A 82 -24.06 -27.37 0.50
C LYS A 82 -25.12 -28.29 1.11
N GLU A 83 -25.32 -28.21 2.42
CA GLU A 83 -26.42 -28.89 3.10
C GLU A 83 -27.78 -28.30 2.69
N ASP A 84 -27.84 -26.99 2.44
CA ASP A 84 -29.03 -26.27 1.98
C ASP A 84 -29.47 -26.64 0.54
N LEU A 85 -28.57 -27.10 -0.34
CA LEU A 85 -28.87 -27.37 -1.76
C LEU A 85 -29.53 -28.73 -2.03
N ASN A 86 -29.48 -29.67 -1.08
CA ASN A 86 -30.10 -30.99 -1.23
C ASN A 86 -31.59 -31.03 -0.88
N ASP A 87 -32.12 -29.97 -0.27
CA ASP A 87 -33.49 -29.91 0.25
C ASP A 87 -34.50 -29.14 -0.63
N ASP A 88 -34.04 -28.55 -1.74
CA ASP A 88 -34.84 -27.61 -2.56
C ASP A 88 -35.68 -28.26 -3.67
N LYS A 89 -35.81 -29.60 -3.71
CA LYS A 89 -36.63 -30.30 -4.73
C LYS A 89 -38.10 -30.53 -4.39
N LYS A 90 -38.64 -30.01 -3.29
CA LYS A 90 -40.11 -30.06 -3.04
C LYS A 90 -40.66 -28.70 -2.61
N GLY A 91 -41.54 -28.18 -3.46
CA GLY A 91 -42.16 -26.87 -3.34
C GLY A 91 -42.97 -26.63 -2.05
N LYS A 92 -43.23 -25.34 -1.83
CA LYS A 92 -43.82 -24.65 -0.66
C LYS A 92 -42.75 -24.27 0.37
N ASN A 93 -42.39 -22.97 0.47
CA ASN A 93 -42.01 -22.38 1.77
C ASN A 93 -41.82 -20.83 1.76
N LYS A 94 -42.93 -20.08 1.89
CA LYS A 94 -42.91 -18.71 2.46
C LYS A 94 -42.40 -18.63 3.94
N PRO A 95 -42.50 -19.68 4.80
CA PRO A 95 -42.00 -19.65 6.18
C PRO A 95 -40.46 -19.72 6.31
N LYS A 96 -39.75 -20.49 5.47
CA LYS A 96 -38.28 -20.68 5.57
C LYS A 96 -37.48 -19.37 5.35
N LYS A 97 -37.93 -18.47 4.45
CA LYS A 97 -37.33 -17.14 4.27
C LYS A 97 -37.45 -16.23 5.51
N LYS A 98 -38.52 -16.36 6.30
CA LYS A 98 -38.71 -15.60 7.56
C LYS A 98 -37.84 -16.15 8.69
N LEU A 99 -37.63 -17.46 8.78
CA LEU A 99 -36.72 -18.08 9.75
C LEU A 99 -35.25 -17.72 9.46
N LYS A 100 -34.77 -17.86 8.21
CA LYS A 100 -33.41 -17.43 7.80
C LYS A 100 -33.13 -15.96 8.14
N LYS A 101 -34.12 -15.07 7.96
CA LYS A 101 -33.99 -13.64 8.30
C LYS A 101 -34.00 -13.36 9.81
N LYS A 102 -34.63 -14.23 10.63
CA LYS A 102 -34.60 -14.15 12.11
C LYS A 102 -33.27 -14.69 12.67
N GLU A 103 -32.75 -15.79 12.13
CA GLU A 103 -31.44 -16.32 12.50
C GLU A 103 -30.31 -15.36 12.14
N LEU A 104 -30.31 -14.78 10.94
CA LEU A 104 -29.32 -13.79 10.53
C LEU A 104 -29.34 -12.54 11.45
N LYS A 105 -30.53 -12.13 11.93
CA LYS A 105 -30.65 -11.04 12.92
C LYS A 105 -30.08 -11.42 14.28
N LYS A 106 -30.32 -12.66 14.74
CA LYS A 106 -29.79 -13.16 16.00
C LYS A 106 -28.25 -13.28 15.95
N GLN A 107 -27.72 -13.83 14.86
CA GLN A 107 -26.28 -13.91 14.61
C GLN A 107 -25.60 -12.54 14.60
N ARG A 108 -26.24 -11.51 14.03
CA ARG A 108 -25.73 -10.13 14.07
C ARG A 108 -25.64 -9.58 15.49
N ILE A 109 -26.68 -9.79 16.31
CA ILE A 109 -26.70 -9.35 17.71
C ILE A 109 -25.62 -10.06 18.52
N ASP A 110 -25.47 -11.37 18.32
CA ASP A 110 -24.48 -12.18 19.03
C ASP A 110 -23.04 -11.79 18.61
N ALA A 111 -22.80 -11.54 17.32
CA ALA A 111 -21.52 -11.03 16.81
C ALA A 111 -21.20 -9.61 17.33
N GLU A 112 -22.21 -8.76 17.47
CA GLU A 112 -22.06 -7.40 17.99
C GLU A 112 -21.70 -7.40 19.48
N LYS A 113 -22.32 -8.28 20.29
CA LYS A 113 -21.95 -8.49 21.69
C LYS A 113 -20.51 -9.01 21.83
N LEU A 114 -20.14 -10.02 21.05
CA LEU A 114 -18.77 -10.56 21.06
C LEU A 114 -17.73 -9.48 20.68
N ARG A 115 -18.06 -8.63 19.70
CA ARG A 115 -17.22 -7.50 19.30
C ARG A 115 -17.06 -6.50 20.45
N GLN A 116 -18.15 -6.15 21.15
CA GLN A 116 -18.09 -5.23 22.28
C GLN A 116 -17.24 -5.78 23.44
N GLU A 117 -17.34 -7.07 23.74
CA GLU A 117 -16.51 -7.72 24.77
C GLU A 117 -15.02 -7.69 24.40
N LYS A 118 -14.67 -8.01 23.15
CA LYS A 118 -13.28 -7.91 22.66
C LYS A 118 -12.75 -6.49 22.73
N ILE A 119 -13.55 -5.49 22.36
CA ILE A 119 -13.16 -4.08 22.44
C ILE A 119 -12.90 -3.67 23.90
N LYS A 120 -13.72 -4.13 24.85
CA LYS A 120 -13.49 -3.87 26.28
C LYS A 120 -12.16 -4.46 26.76
N HIS A 121 -11.90 -5.72 26.45
CA HIS A 121 -10.65 -6.38 26.79
C HIS A 121 -9.43 -5.68 26.18
N LEU A 122 -9.49 -5.30 24.90
CA LEU A 122 -8.41 -4.57 24.23
C LEU A 122 -8.17 -3.18 24.82
N ARG A 123 -9.24 -2.50 25.26
CA ARG A 123 -9.13 -1.22 25.99
C ARG A 123 -8.48 -1.40 27.37
N GLU A 124 -8.78 -2.48 28.07
CA GLU A 124 -8.14 -2.84 29.34
C GLU A 124 -6.64 -3.17 29.18
N GLU A 125 -6.26 -3.78 28.04
CA GLU A 125 -4.86 -3.97 27.64
C GLU A 125 -4.14 -2.66 27.24
N GLY A 126 -4.84 -1.51 27.22
CA GLY A 126 -4.28 -0.21 26.84
C GLY A 126 -4.13 0.00 25.33
N LYS A 127 -4.69 -0.87 24.48
CA LYS A 127 -4.69 -0.70 23.02
C LYS A 127 -5.77 0.30 22.61
N PHE A 128 -5.38 1.27 21.77
CA PHE A 128 -6.32 2.22 21.20
C PHE A 128 -7.37 1.48 20.35
N CYS A 129 -8.64 1.66 20.71
CA CYS A 129 -9.78 1.08 20.00
C CYS A 129 -10.77 2.21 19.68
N PRO A 130 -10.87 2.61 18.40
CA PRO A 130 -11.72 3.74 18.03
C PRO A 130 -13.19 3.46 18.33
N GLU A 131 -13.93 4.50 18.71
CA GLU A 131 -15.38 4.42 18.87
C GLU A 131 -16.07 4.27 17.52
N SER A 132 -15.71 5.13 16.57
CA SER A 132 -16.11 5.05 15.17
C SER A 132 -14.89 5.00 14.25
N LEU A 133 -15.01 4.20 13.19
CA LEU A 133 -14.00 4.09 12.14
C LEU A 133 -14.60 4.61 10.84
N TYR A 134 -14.00 5.67 10.29
CA TYR A 134 -14.37 6.23 9.01
C TYR A 134 -13.38 5.78 7.96
N VAL A 135 -13.86 5.30 6.81
CA VAL A 135 -12.99 4.83 5.71
C VAL A 135 -13.26 5.72 4.50
N ILE A 136 -12.21 6.35 4.01
CA ILE A 136 -12.21 7.18 2.80
C ILE A 136 -11.29 6.52 1.78
N ASP A 137 -11.71 6.52 0.52
CA ASP A 137 -10.92 6.00 -0.59
C ASP A 137 -10.37 7.17 -1.40
N PHE A 138 -9.08 7.13 -1.71
CA PHE A 138 -8.42 8.13 -2.54
C PHE A 138 -7.68 7.44 -3.67
N ASP A 139 -8.22 7.59 -4.88
CA ASP A 139 -7.61 7.15 -6.14
C ASP A 139 -6.99 8.36 -6.86
N GLY A 140 -5.68 8.51 -6.73
CA GLY A 140 -4.95 9.68 -7.20
C GLY A 140 -4.42 9.49 -8.62
N ASN A 141 -4.82 10.38 -9.54
CA ASN A 141 -4.17 10.54 -10.84
C ASN A 141 -3.13 11.68 -10.85
N VAL A 142 -2.45 11.92 -11.98
CA VAL A 142 -1.43 12.98 -12.08
C VAL A 142 -1.95 14.37 -11.67
N LYS A 143 -3.25 14.65 -11.86
CA LYS A 143 -3.87 15.94 -11.50
C LYS A 143 -4.41 16.00 -10.08
N ALA A 144 -4.46 14.87 -9.37
CA ALA A 144 -5.14 14.70 -8.10
C ALA A 144 -6.62 15.18 -8.12
N SER A 145 -7.38 14.76 -9.13
CA SER A 145 -8.79 15.19 -9.26
C SER A 145 -9.66 14.82 -8.05
N GLU A 146 -9.40 13.69 -7.41
CA GLU A 146 -10.16 13.23 -6.24
C GLU A 146 -9.91 14.06 -4.98
N THR A 147 -8.93 14.97 -4.98
CA THR A 147 -8.66 15.83 -3.83
C THR A 147 -9.87 16.71 -3.48
N GLU A 148 -10.66 17.14 -4.46
CA GLU A 148 -11.86 17.94 -4.19
C GLU A 148 -12.92 17.12 -3.45
N HIS A 149 -13.20 15.90 -3.91
CA HIS A 149 -14.14 14.98 -3.25
C HIS A 149 -13.71 14.66 -1.81
N VAL A 150 -12.45 14.29 -1.62
CA VAL A 150 -11.92 13.99 -0.29
C VAL A 150 -11.90 15.23 0.62
N SER A 151 -11.76 16.44 0.07
CA SER A 151 -11.87 17.67 0.87
C SER A 151 -13.26 17.82 1.49
N TYR A 152 -14.32 17.56 0.72
CA TYR A 152 -15.69 17.62 1.22
C TYR A 152 -15.98 16.55 2.28
N GLU A 153 -15.46 15.34 2.08
CA GLU A 153 -15.61 14.26 3.06
C GLU A 153 -14.88 14.59 4.36
N ILE A 154 -13.68 15.17 4.28
CA ILE A 154 -12.93 15.64 5.43
C ILE A 154 -13.66 16.76 6.16
N ASP A 155 -14.23 17.72 5.43
CA ASP A 155 -15.03 18.79 6.03
C ASP A 155 -16.21 18.21 6.83
N ALA A 156 -16.93 17.24 6.28
CA ALA A 156 -18.00 16.54 6.99
C ALA A 156 -17.49 15.79 8.22
N LEU A 157 -16.35 15.09 8.11
CA LEU A 157 -15.73 14.40 9.25
C LEU A 157 -15.24 15.36 10.32
N LEU A 158 -14.80 16.56 9.96
CA LEU A 158 -14.41 17.58 10.92
C LEU A 158 -15.60 18.11 11.73
N GLU A 159 -16.84 17.88 11.33
CA GLU A 159 -18.02 18.20 12.13
C GLU A 159 -18.44 17.02 13.02
N VAL A 160 -18.39 15.79 12.49
CA VAL A 160 -18.96 14.60 13.14
C VAL A 160 -17.94 13.84 14.01
N ALA A 161 -16.68 13.73 13.57
CA ALA A 161 -15.70 12.89 14.22
C ALA A 161 -15.08 13.55 15.46
N GLY A 162 -14.90 12.75 16.52
CA GLY A 162 -14.29 13.12 17.78
C GLY A 162 -12.85 12.60 17.94
N LYS A 163 -12.22 12.92 19.07
CA LYS A 163 -10.83 12.51 19.38
C LYS A 163 -10.66 11.00 19.60
N ASN A 164 -11.75 10.30 19.92
CA ASN A 164 -11.75 8.86 20.12
C ASN A 164 -12.06 8.08 18.83
N ASP A 165 -12.25 8.78 17.71
CA ASP A 165 -12.49 8.16 16.42
C ASP A 165 -11.19 8.02 15.62
N GLU A 166 -11.23 7.17 14.60
CA GLU A 166 -10.15 6.97 13.66
C GLU A 166 -10.64 7.13 12.23
N VAL A 167 -9.86 7.84 11.43
CA VAL A 167 -10.06 7.96 9.99
C VAL A 167 -8.99 7.13 9.28
N VAL A 168 -9.43 6.21 8.43
CA VAL A 168 -8.58 5.40 7.58
C VAL A 168 -8.73 5.88 6.16
N ILE A 169 -7.62 6.16 5.50
CA ILE A 169 -7.60 6.48 4.08
C ILE A 169 -6.95 5.35 3.31
N ARG A 170 -7.70 4.72 2.40
CA ARG A 170 -7.11 3.81 1.41
C ARG A 170 -6.57 4.65 0.28
N LEU A 171 -5.25 4.82 0.26
CA LEU A 171 -4.56 5.67 -0.69
C LEU A 171 -3.92 4.82 -1.78
N ASP A 172 -4.29 5.11 -3.01
CA ASP A 172 -3.66 4.58 -4.21
C ASP A 172 -3.31 5.75 -5.14
N SER A 173 -2.02 5.98 -5.38
CA SER A 173 -1.57 7.08 -6.23
C SER A 173 -0.10 6.94 -6.64
N PRO A 174 0.22 7.07 -7.94
CA PRO A 174 1.59 7.22 -8.43
C PRO A 174 2.15 8.63 -8.23
N GLY A 175 1.36 9.58 -7.71
CA GLY A 175 1.71 10.99 -7.53
C GLY A 175 1.31 11.88 -8.70
N GLY A 176 1.92 13.07 -8.78
CA GLY A 176 1.58 14.05 -9.81
C GLY A 176 1.86 15.50 -9.41
N MET A 177 0.90 16.38 -9.70
CA MET A 177 1.03 17.82 -9.50
C MET A 177 1.26 18.18 -8.01
N VAL A 178 2.38 18.84 -7.72
CA VAL A 178 2.83 19.15 -6.36
C VAL A 178 1.79 19.98 -5.59
N ASN A 179 1.16 20.96 -6.23
CA ASN A 179 0.16 21.82 -5.61
C ASN A 179 -1.13 21.08 -5.24
N ALA A 180 -1.60 20.18 -6.11
CA ALA A 180 -2.85 19.45 -5.89
C ALA A 180 -2.70 18.40 -4.79
N TYR A 181 -1.62 17.61 -4.82
CA TYR A 181 -1.29 16.68 -3.74
C TYR A 181 -0.93 17.41 -2.43
N GLY A 182 -0.33 18.61 -2.51
CA GLY A 182 -0.13 19.48 -1.37
C GLY A 182 -1.44 19.96 -0.73
N LEU A 183 -2.44 20.29 -1.54
CA LEU A 183 -3.79 20.60 -1.05
C LEU A 183 -4.36 19.39 -0.31
N GLY A 184 -4.38 18.21 -0.94
CA GLY A 184 -4.87 16.98 -0.30
C GLY A 184 -4.18 16.70 1.03
N SER A 185 -2.86 16.80 1.07
CA SER A 185 -2.06 16.62 2.30
C SER A 185 -2.46 17.61 3.39
N SER A 186 -2.70 18.87 3.03
CA SER A 186 -3.15 19.88 3.99
C SER A 186 -4.55 19.60 4.54
N GLN A 187 -5.46 19.02 3.74
CA GLN A 187 -6.77 18.58 4.21
C GLN A 187 -6.64 17.45 5.24
N LEU A 188 -5.80 16.45 4.96
CA LEU A 188 -5.53 15.36 5.90
C LEU A 188 -4.97 15.87 7.23
N MET A 189 -4.10 16.88 7.16
CA MET A 189 -3.48 17.47 8.35
C MET A 189 -4.51 18.11 9.29
N ARG A 190 -5.65 18.61 8.77
CA ARG A 190 -6.72 19.20 9.59
C ARG A 190 -7.33 18.18 10.55
N LEU A 191 -7.49 16.92 10.13
CA LEU A 191 -7.98 15.85 11.01
C LEU A 191 -7.04 15.64 12.20
N LYS A 192 -5.72 15.60 11.94
CA LYS A 192 -4.71 15.47 12.99
C LYS A 192 -4.65 16.67 13.92
N GLN A 193 -4.79 17.89 13.38
CA GLN A 193 -4.85 19.10 14.21
C GLN A 193 -6.06 19.10 15.16
N LYS A 194 -7.17 18.46 14.77
CA LYS A 194 -8.34 18.25 15.65
C LYS A 194 -8.12 17.13 16.68
N GLY A 195 -7.01 16.39 16.58
CA GLY A 195 -6.68 15.25 17.44
C GLY A 195 -7.40 13.97 17.06
N ILE A 196 -7.89 13.87 15.81
CA ILE A 196 -8.46 12.63 15.27
C ILE A 196 -7.31 11.75 14.78
N LYS A 197 -7.35 10.46 15.11
CA LYS A 197 -6.32 9.51 14.67
C LYS A 197 -6.45 9.29 13.15
N LEU A 198 -5.36 9.49 12.42
CA LEU A 198 -5.32 9.28 10.98
C LEU A 198 -4.39 8.11 10.63
N THR A 199 -4.94 7.10 9.96
CA THR A 199 -4.20 5.97 9.42
C THR A 199 -4.33 5.95 7.90
N VAL A 200 -3.22 5.81 7.18
CA VAL A 200 -3.24 5.63 5.71
C VAL A 200 -2.86 4.20 5.39
N CYS A 201 -3.71 3.53 4.62
CA CYS A 201 -3.49 2.19 4.09
C CYS A 201 -3.11 2.29 2.62
N VAL A 202 -2.01 1.65 2.23
CA VAL A 202 -1.52 1.62 0.85
C VAL A 202 -1.49 0.17 0.39
N ASP A 203 -2.36 -0.15 -0.57
CA ASP A 203 -2.45 -1.51 -1.13
C ASP A 203 -1.53 -1.66 -2.35
N GLU A 204 -1.55 -0.73 -3.30
CA GLU A 204 -0.78 -0.84 -4.55
C GLU A 204 0.37 0.18 -4.64
N VAL A 205 0.07 1.49 -4.66
CA VAL A 205 1.11 2.52 -4.79
C VAL A 205 0.79 3.77 -3.99
N ALA A 206 1.82 4.33 -3.36
CA ALA A 206 1.83 5.67 -2.78
C ALA A 206 3.18 6.31 -3.10
N ALA A 207 3.30 6.89 -4.30
CA ALA A 207 4.54 7.47 -4.81
C ALA A 207 4.44 8.98 -5.00
N SER A 208 5.56 9.70 -4.86
CA SER A 208 5.70 11.14 -5.06
C SER A 208 4.61 11.93 -4.29
N GLY A 209 3.64 12.54 -4.98
CA GLY A 209 2.52 13.23 -4.34
C GLY A 209 1.63 12.34 -3.46
N GLY A 210 1.46 11.06 -3.82
CA GLY A 210 0.73 10.10 -2.99
C GLY A 210 1.45 9.82 -1.67
N TYR A 211 2.78 9.68 -1.71
CA TYR A 211 3.60 9.57 -0.50
C TYR A 211 3.51 10.84 0.37
N LEU A 212 3.50 12.02 -0.26
CA LEU A 212 3.33 13.29 0.47
C LEU A 212 2.03 13.28 1.30
N MET A 213 0.92 12.86 0.71
CA MET A 213 -0.35 12.72 1.44
C MET A 213 -0.27 11.66 2.55
N ALA A 214 0.30 10.48 2.25
CA ALA A 214 0.44 9.40 3.23
C ALA A 214 1.30 9.80 4.43
N SER A 215 2.35 10.60 4.21
CA SER A 215 3.32 11.02 5.23
C SER A 215 2.73 11.88 6.35
N VAL A 216 1.55 12.47 6.13
CA VAL A 216 0.85 13.27 7.14
C VAL A 216 0.27 12.37 8.25
N ALA A 217 -0.06 11.10 7.93
CA ALA A 217 -0.75 10.19 8.83
C ALA A 217 0.00 9.91 10.14
N ASP A 218 -0.71 9.48 11.17
CA ASP A 218 -0.09 8.96 12.40
C ASP A 218 0.48 7.56 12.20
N LYS A 219 -0.11 6.80 11.28
CA LYS A 219 0.30 5.45 10.95
C LYS A 219 0.11 5.21 9.46
N ILE A 220 1.13 4.64 8.83
CA ILE A 220 1.04 4.14 7.46
C ILE A 220 1.07 2.61 7.54
N VAL A 221 0.08 1.96 6.93
CA VAL A 221 0.01 0.52 6.77
C VAL A 221 0.18 0.23 5.29
N ALA A 222 1.22 -0.50 4.94
CA ALA A 222 1.52 -0.83 3.56
C ALA A 222 1.35 -2.33 3.32
N ALA A 223 0.78 -2.69 2.19
CA ALA A 223 0.90 -4.05 1.70
C ALA A 223 2.40 -4.36 1.43
N PRO A 224 2.85 -5.61 1.64
CA PRO A 224 4.25 -5.99 1.45
C PRO A 224 4.78 -5.77 0.02
N PHE A 225 3.87 -5.72 -0.96
CA PHE A 225 4.15 -5.50 -2.38
C PHE A 225 3.85 -4.07 -2.84
N ALA A 226 3.41 -3.19 -1.93
CA ALA A 226 3.08 -1.82 -2.27
C ALA A 226 4.33 -1.01 -2.63
N TYR A 227 4.22 -0.17 -3.67
CA TYR A 227 5.27 0.77 -4.04
C TYR A 227 5.10 2.07 -3.26
N ILE A 228 5.99 2.33 -2.31
CA ILE A 228 5.96 3.56 -1.51
C ILE A 228 7.25 4.34 -1.72
N GLY A 229 7.15 5.66 -1.91
CA GLY A 229 8.31 6.53 -1.99
C GLY A 229 8.29 7.44 -3.22
N SER A 230 9.34 7.39 -4.05
CA SER A 230 9.57 8.37 -5.13
C SER A 230 9.61 9.82 -4.63
N ILE A 231 10.35 10.04 -3.54
CA ILE A 231 10.48 11.33 -2.87
C ILE A 231 11.37 12.24 -3.73
N GLY A 232 10.76 13.25 -4.34
CA GLY A 232 11.45 14.21 -5.18
C GLY A 232 10.49 14.99 -6.07
N VAL A 233 11.00 16.05 -6.69
CA VAL A 233 10.25 16.88 -7.65
C VAL A 233 11.08 17.01 -8.92
N VAL A 234 10.42 16.83 -10.06
CA VAL A 234 11.03 17.00 -11.38
C VAL A 234 10.33 18.12 -12.14
N MET A 235 11.11 18.97 -12.80
CA MET A 235 10.61 20.00 -13.71
C MET A 235 11.35 19.85 -15.04
N SER A 236 10.60 19.72 -16.13
CA SER A 236 11.14 19.58 -17.48
C SER A 236 10.79 20.80 -18.32
N LEU A 237 11.81 21.53 -18.79
CA LEU A 237 11.66 22.69 -19.66
C LEU A 237 12.29 22.38 -21.03
N PRO A 238 11.50 21.95 -22.03
CA PRO A 238 12.04 21.65 -23.34
C PRO A 238 12.51 22.94 -24.03
N ASN A 239 13.72 22.93 -24.58
CA ASN A 239 14.30 24.06 -25.29
C ASN A 239 14.37 23.79 -26.80
N PHE A 240 13.45 24.41 -27.55
CA PHE A 240 13.35 24.27 -29.00
C PHE A 240 14.15 25.32 -29.79
N ASN A 241 14.89 26.22 -29.13
CA ASN A 241 15.59 27.33 -29.79
C ASN A 241 16.54 26.84 -30.90
N LYS A 242 17.28 25.76 -30.65
CA LYS A 242 18.21 25.18 -31.62
C LYS A 242 17.52 24.61 -32.86
N VAL A 243 16.33 24.01 -32.69
CA VAL A 243 15.56 23.43 -33.79
C VAL A 243 14.97 24.54 -34.65
N LEU A 244 14.37 25.54 -34.02
CA LEU A 244 13.77 26.69 -34.72
C LEU A 244 14.81 27.43 -35.56
N LYS A 245 15.98 27.73 -34.97
CA LYS A 245 17.10 28.37 -35.70
C LYS A 245 17.61 27.55 -36.88
N LYS A 246 17.63 26.22 -36.78
CA LYS A 246 18.07 25.34 -37.87
C LYS A 246 17.12 25.37 -39.07
N HIS A 247 15.85 25.70 -38.85
CA HIS A 247 14.83 25.80 -39.88
C HIS A 247 14.50 27.24 -40.28
N ASP A 248 15.36 28.20 -39.87
CA ASP A 248 15.15 29.64 -40.11
C ASP A 248 13.77 30.14 -39.66
N ILE A 249 13.31 29.63 -38.51
CA ILE A 249 12.06 30.05 -37.87
C ILE A 249 12.38 30.98 -36.70
N ASP A 250 11.96 32.24 -36.82
CA ASP A 250 12.03 33.22 -35.73
C ASP A 250 10.77 33.19 -34.87
N TYR A 251 10.95 33.21 -33.54
CA TYR A 251 9.86 33.30 -32.56
C TYR A 251 9.93 34.65 -31.84
N GLU A 252 9.12 35.61 -32.30
CA GLU A 252 8.98 36.90 -31.65
C GLU A 252 7.86 36.87 -30.60
N GLN A 253 8.19 37.24 -29.37
CA GLN A 253 7.22 37.33 -28.28
C GLN A 253 7.36 38.66 -27.54
N LEU A 254 6.33 39.48 -27.63
CA LEU A 254 6.22 40.74 -26.89
C LEU A 254 5.63 40.45 -25.52
N THR A 255 6.37 40.76 -24.46
CA THR A 255 5.93 40.55 -23.08
C THR A 255 6.07 41.82 -22.26
N ALA A 256 5.10 42.09 -21.39
CA ALA A 256 5.11 43.27 -20.51
C ALA A 256 6.23 43.27 -19.44
N GLY A 257 7.01 42.19 -19.30
CA GLY A 257 8.09 42.11 -18.32
C GLY A 257 9.05 40.96 -18.58
N ARG A 258 10.30 41.11 -18.14
CA ARG A 258 11.43 40.21 -18.43
C ARG A 258 11.19 38.75 -18.03
N TYR A 259 10.43 38.51 -16.96
CA TYR A 259 10.24 37.18 -16.36
C TYR A 259 8.84 36.59 -16.59
N LYS A 260 8.04 37.13 -17.52
CA LYS A 260 6.77 36.49 -17.92
C LYS A 260 6.96 35.25 -18.82
N ARG A 261 8.15 34.66 -18.77
CA ARG A 261 8.58 33.50 -19.56
C ARG A 261 8.81 32.33 -18.62
N THR A 262 7.72 31.86 -18.03
CA THR A 262 7.62 30.65 -17.20
C THR A 262 6.27 30.04 -17.51
#